data_AF-A0A7V5WLK1-F1
#
_entry.id   AF-A0A7V5WLK1-F1
#
_cell.length_a   1.000
_cell.length_b   1.000
_cell.length_c   1.000
_cell.angle_alpha   90.00
_cell.angle_beta   90.00
_cell.angle_gamma   90.00
#
_symmetry.space_group_name_H-M   'P 1'
#
loop_
_entity.id
_entity.type
_entity.pdbx_description
1 polymer ?
#
loop_
_entity_poly.entity_id
_entity_poly.type
_entity_poly.pdbx_seq_one_letter_code
_entity_poly.pdbx_strand_id
1 'polypeptide(L)'
;MGKTVTRLYRRIDAGKEYCFNIETDRVLTDSELHHLHLVLAEGLLAETVAGIPHLTGPRVVELGPRLNFATAWSSNMVSICRAIGLEGV
;
A
#
# COMPACT_ATOMS: atom_id res chain seq x y z
N MET A 1 13.69 -16.31 -6.09
CA MET A 1 13.48 -14.94 -5.58
C MET A 1 12.08 -14.89 -5.02
N GLY A 2 11.96 -14.73 -3.71
CA GLY A 2 10.67 -14.85 -3.01
C GLY A 2 9.87 -13.56 -3.13
N LYS A 3 8.64 -13.65 -3.63
CA LYS A 3 7.67 -12.56 -3.56
C LYS A 3 7.44 -12.19 -2.09
N THR A 4 7.50 -10.90 -1.77
CA THR A 4 7.24 -10.38 -0.42
C THR A 4 6.00 -9.50 -0.47
N VAL A 5 5.08 -9.69 0.48
CA VAL A 5 3.89 -8.83 0.60
C VAL A 5 4.07 -7.91 1.80
N THR A 6 4.10 -6.60 1.53
CA THR A 6 4.14 -5.55 2.54
C THR A 6 2.75 -4.95 2.68
N ARG A 7 2.30 -4.74 3.93
CA ARG A 7 1.03 -4.09 4.23
C ARG A 7 1.25 -2.69 4.75
N LEU A 8 0.56 -1.72 4.16
CA LEU A 8 0.57 -0.32 4.59
C LEU A 8 -0.87 0.17 4.77
N TYR A 9 -1.04 1.14 5.65
CA TYR A 9 -2.36 1.60 6.10
C TYR A 9 -2.43 3.12 6.06
N ARG A 10 -3.55 3.66 5.58
CA ARG A 10 -3.82 5.10 5.64
C ARG A 10 -5.22 5.34 6.18
N ARG A 11 -5.30 6.04 7.31
CA ARG A 11 -6.58 6.37 7.95
C ARG A 11 -7.38 7.35 7.08
N ILE A 12 -8.67 7.08 6.93
CA ILE A 12 -9.61 7.97 6.23
C ILE A 12 -10.42 8.75 7.26
N ASP A 13 -11.03 8.04 8.19
CA ASP A 13 -11.83 8.59 9.28
C ASP A 13 -11.75 7.69 10.53
N ALA A 14 -12.57 7.95 11.54
CA ALA A 14 -12.57 7.18 12.79
C ALA A 14 -13.02 5.71 12.65
N GLY A 15 -13.67 5.36 11.54
CA GLY A 15 -14.20 4.01 11.27
C GLY A 15 -13.73 3.38 9.96
N LYS A 16 -12.89 4.06 9.16
CA LYS A 16 -12.36 3.54 7.89
C LYS A 16 -10.89 3.85 7.70
N GLU A 17 -10.19 2.90 7.12
CA GLU A 17 -8.83 3.07 6.62
C GLU A 17 -8.64 2.32 5.30
N TYR A 18 -7.71 2.80 4.48
CA TYR A 18 -7.20 2.04 3.35
C TYR A 18 -6.18 1.02 3.85
N CYS A 19 -6.29 -0.22 3.36
CA CYS A 19 -5.28 -1.27 3.49
C CYS A 19 -4.66 -1.52 2.12
N PHE A 20 -3.37 -1.25 2.00
CA PHE A 20 -2.60 -1.49 0.79
C PHE A 20 -1.84 -2.80 0.94
N ASN A 21 -2.07 -3.74 0.03
CA ASN A 21 -1.32 -4.99 -0.07
C ASN A 21 -0.35 -4.85 -1.25
N ILE A 22 0.93 -4.64 -0.98
CA ILE A 22 1.96 -4.42 -1.99
C ILE A 22 2.80 -5.69 -2.13
N GLU A 23 2.65 -6.38 -3.27
CA GLU A 23 3.55 -7.47 -3.65
C GLU A 23 4.82 -6.89 -4.27
N THR A 24 5.97 -7.42 -3.87
CA THR A 24 7.29 -7.02 -4.36
C THR A 24 8.12 -8.24 -4.72
N ASP A 25 8.98 -8.12 -5.74
CA ASP A 25 9.85 -9.22 -6.21
C ASP A 25 11.09 -9.44 -5.32
N ARG A 26 11.39 -8.46 -4.46
CA ARG A 26 12.48 -8.41 -3.50
C ARG A 26 12.11 -7.53 -2.31
N VAL A 27 12.96 -7.56 -1.28
CA VAL A 27 12.88 -6.58 -0.19
C VAL A 27 13.27 -5.20 -0.72
N LEU A 28 12.39 -4.21 -0.50
CA LEU A 28 12.65 -2.82 -0.86
C LEU A 28 13.70 -2.20 0.07
N THR A 29 14.53 -1.32 -0.48
CA THR A 29 15.43 -0.45 0.30
C THR A 29 14.63 0.61 1.08
N ASP A 30 15.25 1.22 2.09
CA ASP A 30 14.59 2.27 2.89
C ASP A 30 14.15 3.47 2.02
N SER A 31 14.92 3.80 0.97
CA SER A 31 14.56 4.86 0.03
C SER A 31 13.35 4.48 -0.82
N GLU A 32 13.28 3.24 -1.32
CA GLU A 32 12.14 2.74 -2.09
C GLU A 32 10.88 2.67 -1.20
N LEU A 33 11.04 2.22 0.05
CA LEU A 33 9.97 2.21 1.04
C LEU A 33 9.47 3.63 1.32
N HIS A 34 10.37 4.61 1.43
CA HIS A 34 10.01 6.01 1.64
C HIS A 34 9.21 6.57 0.46
N HIS A 35 9.62 6.31 -0.78
CA HIS A 35 8.84 6.71 -1.96
C HIS A 35 7.47 6.03 -1.99
N LEU A 36 7.38 4.76 -1.60
CA LEU A 36 6.10 4.06 -1.49
C LEU A 36 5.17 4.73 -0.47
N HIS A 37 5.70 5.16 0.68
CA HIS A 37 4.92 5.94 1.66
C HIS A 37 4.43 7.25 1.06
N LEU A 38 5.29 7.98 0.34
CA LEU A 38 4.92 9.26 -0.30
C LEU A 38 3.81 9.10 -1.35
N VAL A 39 3.89 8.08 -2.21
CA VAL A 39 2.87 7.86 -3.26
C VAL A 39 1.52 7.47 -2.67
N LEU A 40 1.51 6.73 -1.57
CA LEU A 40 0.29 6.30 -0.89
C LEU A 40 -0.23 7.35 0.10
N ALA A 41 0.58 8.34 0.46
CA ALA A 41 0.25 9.36 1.43
C ALA A 41 -0.88 10.30 0.97
N GLU A 42 -1.58 10.84 1.95
CA GLU A 42 -2.42 12.01 1.73
C GLU A 42 -1.53 13.26 1.67
N GLY A 43 -1.67 14.06 0.62
CA GLY A 43 -0.91 15.30 0.46
C GLY A 43 0.61 15.13 0.38
N LEU A 44 1.12 13.93 0.03
CA LEU A 44 2.55 13.58 0.04
C LEU A 44 3.20 13.67 1.44
N LEU A 45 2.41 13.59 2.50
CA LEU A 45 2.90 13.53 3.89
C LEU A 45 3.09 12.06 4.28
N ALA A 46 4.33 11.56 4.18
CA ALA A 46 4.65 10.14 4.41
C ALA A 46 4.15 9.61 5.76
N GLU A 47 4.09 10.46 6.78
CA GLU A 47 3.59 10.15 8.12
C GLU A 47 2.10 9.79 8.16
N THR A 48 1.35 10.07 7.09
CA THR A 48 -0.07 9.66 6.96
C THR A 48 -0.23 8.18 6.63
N VAL A 49 0.86 7.50 6.27
CA VAL A 49 0.90 6.07 5.98
C VAL A 49 1.63 5.35 7.10
N ALA A 50 1.01 4.31 7.64
CA ALA A 50 1.53 3.50 8.72
C ALA A 50 1.84 2.07 8.26
N GLY A 51 2.85 1.45 8.85
CA GLY A 51 3.14 0.01 8.71
C GLY A 51 2.27 -0.90 9.59
N ILE A 52 1.41 -0.31 10.42
CA ILE A 52 0.47 -1.03 11.30
C ILE A 52 -0.95 -0.48 11.10
N PRO A 53 -1.99 -1.32 11.24
CA PRO A 53 -3.38 -0.89 11.10
C PRO A 53 -3.77 0.07 12.23
N HIS A 54 -4.56 1.10 11.91
CA HIS A 54 -5.13 2.00 12.90
C HIS A 54 -6.40 1.42 13.52
N LEU A 55 -7.15 0.63 12.76
CA LEU A 55 -8.39 0.00 13.21
C LEU A 55 -8.11 -1.43 13.65
N THR A 56 -8.36 -1.73 14.92
CA THR A 56 -8.17 -3.07 15.50
C THR A 56 -9.40 -3.49 16.29
N GLY A 57 -9.62 -4.80 16.40
CA GLY A 57 -10.70 -5.38 17.20
C GLY A 57 -11.58 -6.37 16.43
N PRO A 58 -12.50 -7.05 17.14
CA PRO A 58 -13.26 -8.19 16.60
C PRO A 58 -14.34 -7.81 15.59
N ARG A 59 -14.62 -6.51 15.41
CA ARG A 59 -15.64 -5.99 14.48
C ARG A 59 -15.05 -5.22 13.30
N VAL A 60 -13.74 -5.34 13.07
CA VAL A 60 -13.07 -4.78 11.90
C VAL A 60 -13.16 -5.81 10.76
N VAL A 61 -13.54 -5.35 9.58
CA VAL A 61 -13.61 -6.19 8.38
C VAL A 61 -12.78 -5.54 7.26
N GLU A 62 -11.97 -6.34 6.58
CA GLU A 62 -11.23 -5.91 5.38
C GLU A 62 -12.11 -6.15 4.14
N LEU A 63 -12.32 -5.12 3.33
CA LEU A 63 -13.09 -5.20 2.10
C LEU A 63 -12.14 -5.08 0.91
N GLY A 64 -12.07 -6.14 0.10
CA GLY A 64 -11.21 -6.22 -1.08
C GLY A 64 -11.95 -6.65 -2.35
N PRO A 65 -11.32 -6.54 -3.52
CA PRO A 65 -11.90 -7.01 -4.78
C PRO A 65 -12.15 -8.52 -4.74
N ARG A 66 -13.30 -8.96 -5.30
CA ARG A 66 -13.74 -10.37 -5.32
C ARG A 66 -12.95 -11.24 -6.30
N LEU A 67 -12.31 -10.64 -7.29
CA LEU A 67 -11.74 -11.33 -8.45
C LEU A 67 -10.22 -11.22 -8.44
N ASN A 68 -9.55 -12.28 -8.89
CA ASN A 68 -8.09 -12.40 -8.92
C ASN A 68 -7.45 -11.58 -10.06
N PHE A 69 -7.99 -10.41 -10.40
CA PHE A 69 -7.41 -9.49 -11.37
C PHE A 69 -7.12 -8.13 -10.74
N ALA A 70 -6.10 -7.46 -11.26
CA ALA A 70 -5.77 -6.11 -10.86
C ALA A 70 -6.93 -5.16 -11.15
N THR A 71 -7.40 -4.44 -10.13
CA THR A 71 -8.35 -3.35 -10.32
C THR A 71 -7.70 -2.24 -11.13
N ALA A 72 -8.48 -1.38 -11.79
CA ALA A 72 -7.94 -0.21 -12.49
C ALA A 72 -7.06 0.66 -11.56
N TRP A 73 -7.46 0.78 -10.28
CA TRP A 73 -6.66 1.47 -9.27
C TRP A 73 -5.30 0.79 -9.07
N SER A 74 -5.27 -0.53 -8.92
CA SER A 74 -4.03 -1.31 -8.76
C SER A 74 -3.11 -1.17 -9.97
N SER A 75 -3.63 -1.30 -11.18
CA SER A 75 -2.83 -1.21 -12.42
C SER A 75 -2.21 0.19 -12.59
N ASN A 76 -2.97 1.23 -12.26
CA ASN A 76 -2.50 2.61 -12.31
C ASN A 76 -1.44 2.87 -11.23
N MET A 77 -1.65 2.36 -10.01
CA MET A 77 -0.70 2.52 -8.91
C MET A 77 0.64 1.85 -9.23
N VAL A 78 0.63 0.63 -9.77
CA VAL A 78 1.86 -0.05 -10.22
C VAL A 78 2.57 0.75 -11.33
N SER A 79 1.81 1.31 -12.27
CA SER A 79 2.37 2.16 -13.33
C SER A 79 3.06 3.41 -12.78
N ILE A 80 2.46 4.06 -11.77
CA ILE A 80 3.07 5.20 -11.08
C ILE A 80 4.35 4.77 -10.36
N CYS A 81 4.32 3.67 -9.61
CA CYS A 81 5.49 3.13 -8.91
C CYS A 81 6.66 2.93 -9.87
N ARG A 82 6.42 2.28 -11.02
CA ARG A 82 7.46 2.06 -12.04
C ARG A 82 7.97 3.36 -12.66
N ALA A 83 7.08 4.32 -12.92
CA ALA A 83 7.46 5.61 -13.47
C ALA A 83 8.39 6.42 -12.54
N ILE A 84 8.31 6.20 -11.22
CA ILE A 84 9.18 6.85 -10.23
C ILE A 84 10.38 5.98 -9.80
N GLY A 85 10.64 4.88 -10.50
CA GLY A 85 11.81 4.01 -10.27
C GLY A 85 11.61 2.91 -9.21
N LEU A 86 10.39 2.66 -8.74
CA LEU A 86 10.06 1.51 -7.88
C LEU A 86 9.83 0.26 -8.73
N GLU A 87 10.90 -0.25 -9.35
CA GLU A 87 10.83 -1.39 -10.28
C GLU A 87 10.45 -2.72 -9.60
N GLY A 88 10.69 -2.83 -8.29
CA GLY A 88 10.38 -4.03 -7.51
C GLY A 88 8.90 -4.25 -7.21
N VAL A 89 8.01 -3.37 -7.71
CA VAL A 89 6.54 -3.38 -7.53
C VAL A 89 5.82 -3.85 -8.81
#